data_AF-E4XWC7-F1
#
_entry.id   AF-E4XWC7-F1
#
_cell.length_a   1.000
_cell.length_b   1.000
_cell.length_c   1.000
_cell.angle_alpha   90.00
_cell.angle_beta   90.00
_cell.angle_gamma   90.00
#
_symmetry.space_group_name_H-M   'P 1'
#
loop_
_entity.id
_entity.type
_entity.pdbx_description
1 polymer ?
#
loop_
_entity_poly.entity_id
_entity_poly.type
_entity_poly.pdbx_seq_one_letter_code
_entity_poly.pdbx_strand_id
1 'polypeptide(L)'
;MLALAFVTVGLTRDFIRFLKDNEERKLKIRERKSEKRSMKVEPLETGINEDTEKVPYPYGHEIRWPWYRRIQLVIGSLTLAPLRIIGLATTLPLSLLIANIVKASAEKGSRRSQVYTKWHQLFLIKFLLSLAKFQIFILGISIRHTGEPASRNEAPMLVLAPHSTFIDGLFLPYHGMVTGVLPSPIAKADVHNMPLIGALLDMCNPIYVERGERRSRSSVVHEIKKRVNVEQPYPQCAIFPEGTNSNAQSLLAFKIGAFIPRVPVQPVCLSFKCWNTIVWTFQGPSLFWCLFYTLSQVRIQLNFNYLPVEKPLQDEDPASFAERVRTKIGKATGLKLSQLTYENGLINSECLRIGLSRETIIENAEKLMKSCELKIDDIYFRLQEFKDLRNQKTNLIDKESLKNAICGNTHSEKEYLKRFSKLIEDNNGELDAASYIKNHKITFADLEEKLQWRRRLSCTSVDL
;
A
#
# COMPACT_ATOMS: atom_id res chain seq x y z
N MET A 1 33.91 -56.51 34.79
CA MET A 1 32.61 -55.89 34.45
C MET A 1 32.44 -54.49 35.03
N LEU A 2 32.79 -54.22 36.30
CA LEU A 2 32.74 -52.85 36.88
C LEU A 2 33.67 -51.82 36.21
N ALA A 3 34.87 -52.21 35.77
CA ALA A 3 35.79 -51.30 35.07
C ALA A 3 35.28 -50.84 33.68
N LEU A 4 34.49 -51.67 32.98
CA LEU A 4 33.91 -51.33 31.69
C LEU A 4 32.74 -50.34 31.83
N ALA A 5 32.02 -50.39 32.95
CA ALA A 5 30.91 -49.48 33.28
C ALA A 5 31.39 -48.06 33.66
N PHE A 6 32.54 -47.94 34.33
CA PHE A 6 33.12 -46.63 34.65
C PHE A 6 33.68 -45.91 33.40
N VAL A 7 34.23 -46.65 32.44
CA VAL A 7 34.74 -46.07 31.17
C VAL A 7 33.59 -45.63 30.27
N THR A 8 32.47 -46.37 30.20
CA THR A 8 31.29 -45.97 29.41
C THR A 8 30.52 -44.80 30.02
N VAL A 9 30.43 -44.71 31.35
CA VAL A 9 29.82 -43.56 32.05
C VAL A 9 30.71 -42.30 31.97
N GLY A 10 32.04 -42.46 32.04
CA GLY A 10 33.00 -41.36 31.83
C GLY A 10 32.93 -40.79 30.41
N LEU A 11 32.96 -41.66 29.40
CA LEU A 11 32.87 -41.26 27.99
C LEU A 11 31.53 -40.60 27.64
N THR A 12 30.41 -41.05 28.22
CA THR A 12 29.11 -40.40 28.01
C THR A 12 29.04 -39.03 28.69
N ARG A 13 29.63 -38.88 29.89
CA ARG A 13 29.66 -37.57 30.57
C ARG A 13 30.53 -36.56 29.84
N ASP A 14 31.68 -36.97 29.33
CA ASP A 14 32.58 -36.10 28.57
C ASP A 14 32.03 -35.79 27.18
N PHE A 15 31.33 -36.73 26.54
CA PHE A 15 30.63 -36.47 25.27
C PHE A 15 29.45 -35.50 25.44
N ILE A 16 28.66 -35.61 26.51
CA ILE A 16 27.59 -34.65 26.82
C ILE A 16 28.17 -33.26 27.12
N ARG A 17 29.30 -33.18 27.82
CA ARG A 17 30.00 -31.93 28.10
C ARG A 17 30.53 -31.30 26.82
N PHE A 18 31.11 -32.10 25.92
CA PHE A 18 31.54 -31.67 24.59
C PHE A 18 30.38 -31.12 23.75
N LEU A 19 29.21 -31.77 23.77
CA LEU A 19 28.03 -31.29 23.04
C LEU A 19 27.50 -29.95 23.59
N LYS A 20 27.48 -29.77 24.92
CA LYS A 20 27.10 -28.50 25.55
C LYS A 20 28.06 -27.36 25.20
N ASP A 21 29.37 -27.61 25.28
CA ASP A 21 30.39 -26.61 24.94
C ASP A 21 30.32 -26.20 23.47
N ASN A 22 29.97 -27.14 22.58
CA ASN A 22 29.83 -26.88 21.15
C ASN A 22 28.56 -26.07 20.83
N GLU A 23 27.45 -26.34 21.53
CA GLU A 23 26.24 -25.51 21.45
C GLU A 23 26.46 -24.09 22.00
N GLU A 24 27.15 -23.94 23.13
CA GLU A 24 27.50 -22.61 23.67
C GLU A 24 28.44 -21.84 22.74
N ARG A 25 29.41 -22.51 22.11
CA ARG A 25 30.27 -21.90 21.08
C ARG A 25 29.46 -21.46 19.87
N LYS A 26 28.50 -22.26 19.40
CA LYS A 26 27.60 -21.89 18.30
C LYS A 26 26.71 -20.70 18.69
N LEU A 27 26.25 -20.64 19.95
CA LEU A 27 25.45 -19.53 20.47
C LEU A 27 26.27 -18.23 20.51
N LYS A 28 27.49 -18.26 21.06
CA LYS A 28 28.41 -17.10 21.07
C LYS A 28 28.81 -16.64 19.67
N ILE A 29 28.95 -17.56 18.71
CA ILE A 29 29.20 -17.22 17.30
C ILE A 29 27.96 -16.60 16.65
N ARG A 30 26.74 -17.05 16.99
CA ARG A 30 25.47 -16.45 16.55
C ARG A 30 25.28 -15.06 17.14
N GLU A 31 25.57 -14.85 18.42
CA GLU A 31 25.51 -13.55 19.11
C GLU A 31 26.50 -12.55 18.54
N ARG A 32 27.76 -12.96 18.31
CA ARG A 32 28.75 -12.11 17.63
C ARG A 32 28.38 -11.80 16.18
N LYS A 33 27.65 -12.71 15.50
CA LYS A 33 27.10 -12.46 14.15
C LYS A 33 25.85 -11.59 14.16
N SER A 34 25.04 -11.60 15.23
CA SER A 34 23.89 -10.70 15.38
C SER A 34 24.32 -9.29 15.78
N GLU A 35 25.31 -9.12 16.66
CA GLU A 35 25.91 -7.82 16.98
C GLU A 35 26.61 -7.19 15.77
N LYS A 36 27.32 -7.99 14.95
CA LYS A 36 27.89 -7.49 13.68
C LYS A 36 26.85 -7.23 12.59
N ARG A 37 25.62 -7.75 12.71
CA ARG A 37 24.50 -7.49 11.77
C ARG A 37 23.57 -6.37 12.22
N SER A 38 23.57 -5.98 13.50
CA SER A 38 22.73 -4.87 14.00
C SER A 38 23.29 -3.48 13.67
N MET A 39 24.44 -3.39 12.99
CA MET A 39 24.98 -2.13 12.43
C MET A 39 25.54 -2.37 11.02
N LYS A 40 24.65 -2.60 10.05
CA LYS A 40 24.77 -2.19 8.64
C LYS A 40 23.56 -2.75 7.88
N VAL A 41 22.51 -1.96 7.80
CA VAL A 41 21.58 -2.04 6.66
C VAL A 41 22.39 -1.54 5.47
N GLU A 42 22.79 -2.43 4.56
CA GLU A 42 23.34 -1.99 3.27
C GLU A 42 22.26 -1.14 2.58
N PRO A 43 22.59 0.09 2.15
CA PRO A 43 21.68 0.90 1.36
C PRO A 43 21.19 0.08 0.16
N LEU A 44 19.92 0.20 -0.18
CA LEU A 44 19.43 -0.29 -1.46
C LEU A 44 20.37 0.25 -2.56
N GLU A 45 20.83 -0.60 -3.48
CA GLU A 45 21.39 -0.15 -4.77
C GLU A 45 20.24 0.45 -5.59
N THR A 46 19.72 1.58 -5.13
CA THR A 46 19.01 2.54 -5.96
C THR A 46 20.12 3.37 -6.59
N GLY A 47 20.19 3.43 -7.92
CA GLY A 47 21.15 4.28 -8.64
C GLY A 47 20.85 5.76 -8.41
N ILE A 48 21.07 6.24 -7.19
CA ILE A 48 20.81 7.58 -6.70
C ILE A 48 22.19 8.19 -6.37
N ASN A 49 22.56 9.23 -7.11
CA ASN A 49 23.59 10.16 -6.69
C ASN A 49 23.16 10.76 -5.34
N GLU A 50 24.06 10.77 -4.36
CA GLU A 50 23.82 11.23 -2.98
C GLU A 50 23.51 12.74 -2.84
N ASP A 51 23.35 13.50 -3.93
CA ASP A 51 23.26 14.97 -3.91
C ASP A 51 21.87 15.54 -4.26
N THR A 52 20.79 15.02 -3.66
CA THR A 52 19.53 15.78 -3.66
C THR A 52 18.89 15.84 -2.27
N GLU A 53 18.92 17.03 -1.67
CA GLU A 53 18.24 17.38 -0.42
C GLU A 53 16.72 17.12 -0.51
N LYS A 54 16.15 17.19 -1.72
CA LYS A 54 14.73 16.99 -2.01
C LYS A 54 14.25 15.56 -1.74
N VAL A 55 13.01 15.43 -1.25
CA VAL A 55 12.33 14.14 -1.05
C VAL A 55 11.96 13.55 -2.42
N PRO A 56 12.32 12.29 -2.73
CA PRO A 56 11.93 11.66 -3.99
C PRO A 56 10.41 11.63 -4.17
N TYR A 57 9.96 11.94 -5.39
CA TYR A 57 8.54 11.91 -5.73
C TYR A 57 8.00 10.48 -5.68
N PRO A 58 7.00 10.16 -4.84
CA PRO A 58 6.62 8.79 -4.50
C PRO A 58 5.81 8.05 -5.58
N TYR A 59 5.22 8.75 -6.55
CA TYR A 59 4.31 8.12 -7.53
C TYR A 59 4.98 7.81 -8.87
N GLY A 60 6.18 8.36 -9.11
CA GLY A 60 6.97 8.14 -10.32
C GLY A 60 7.80 6.87 -10.23
N HIS A 61 7.71 6.00 -11.24
CA HIS A 61 8.59 4.85 -11.35
C HIS A 61 8.99 4.57 -12.79
N GLU A 62 10.23 4.92 -13.15
CA GLU A 62 10.79 4.64 -14.46
C GLU A 62 11.74 3.44 -14.40
N ILE A 63 11.47 2.44 -15.26
CA ILE A 63 12.32 1.25 -15.34
C ILE A 63 13.47 1.51 -16.32
N ARG A 64 14.69 1.59 -15.80
CA ARG A 64 15.90 1.63 -16.62
C ARG A 64 16.37 0.21 -16.95
N TRP A 65 16.29 -0.15 -18.22
CA TRP A 65 16.65 -1.48 -18.72
C TRP A 65 18.03 -1.50 -19.36
N PRO A 66 19.08 -1.99 -18.67
CA PRO A 66 20.32 -2.32 -19.34
C PRO A 66 20.12 -3.51 -20.29
N TRP A 67 20.91 -3.60 -21.35
CA TRP A 67 20.72 -4.58 -22.43
C TRP A 67 20.67 -6.03 -21.92
N TYR A 68 21.53 -6.40 -20.96
CA TYR A 68 21.58 -7.75 -20.40
C TYR A 68 20.31 -8.12 -19.63
N ARG A 69 19.63 -7.16 -18.99
CA ARG A 69 18.34 -7.40 -18.33
C ARG A 69 17.23 -7.67 -19.32
N ARG A 70 17.27 -7.03 -20.50
CA ARG A 70 16.31 -7.32 -21.58
C ARG A 70 16.47 -8.75 -22.09
N ILE A 71 17.70 -9.23 -22.24
CA ILE A 71 17.98 -10.62 -22.62
C ILE A 71 17.47 -11.58 -21.53
N GLN A 72 17.78 -11.31 -20.26
CA GLN A 72 17.28 -12.12 -19.14
C GLN A 72 15.75 -12.14 -19.07
N LEU A 73 15.09 -11.02 -19.37
CA LEU A 73 13.63 -10.93 -19.44
C LEU A 73 13.08 -11.82 -20.56
N VAL A 74 13.67 -11.76 -21.76
CA VAL A 74 13.26 -12.60 -22.90
C VAL A 74 13.42 -14.08 -22.54
N ILE A 75 14.58 -14.49 -22.05
CA ILE A 75 14.83 -15.87 -21.61
C ILE A 75 13.84 -16.28 -20.52
N GLY A 76 13.66 -15.46 -19.48
CA GLY A 76 12.75 -15.72 -18.37
C GLY A 76 11.29 -15.83 -18.82
N SER A 77 10.87 -15.02 -19.78
CA SER A 77 9.52 -15.04 -20.33
C SER A 77 9.22 -16.27 -21.19
N LEU A 78 10.24 -16.83 -21.87
CA LEU A 78 10.11 -18.04 -22.69
C LEU A 78 10.27 -19.34 -21.89
N THR A 79 10.96 -19.29 -20.75
CA THR A 79 11.30 -20.49 -19.96
C THR A 79 10.59 -20.52 -18.60
N LEU A 80 10.86 -19.56 -17.73
CA LEU A 80 10.35 -19.53 -16.35
C LEU A 80 8.86 -19.18 -16.29
N ALA A 81 8.42 -18.18 -17.05
CA ALA A 81 7.04 -17.71 -16.97
C ALA A 81 6.02 -18.81 -17.34
N PRO A 82 6.18 -19.60 -18.44
CA PRO A 82 5.26 -20.69 -18.76
C PRO A 82 5.23 -21.77 -17.68
N LEU A 83 6.40 -22.20 -17.18
CA LEU A 83 6.49 -23.20 -16.11
C LEU A 83 5.79 -22.74 -14.83
N ARG A 84 5.95 -21.46 -14.48
CA ARG A 84 5.28 -20.86 -13.32
C ARG A 84 3.78 -20.74 -13.53
N ILE A 85 3.34 -20.33 -14.72
CA ILE A 85 1.92 -20.27 -15.05
C ILE A 85 1.28 -21.65 -14.92
N ILE A 86 1.92 -22.72 -15.41
CA ILE A 86 1.43 -24.09 -15.25
C ILE A 86 1.37 -24.50 -13.76
N GLY A 87 2.43 -24.22 -13.00
CA GLY A 87 2.45 -24.49 -11.55
C GLY A 87 1.38 -23.73 -10.77
N LEU A 88 1.11 -22.47 -11.12
CA LEU A 88 0.06 -21.67 -10.51
C LEU A 88 -1.34 -22.11 -10.97
N ALA A 89 -1.51 -22.45 -12.25
CA ALA A 89 -2.78 -22.92 -12.82
C ALA A 89 -3.25 -24.23 -12.17
N THR A 90 -2.32 -25.08 -11.72
CA THR A 90 -2.65 -26.33 -11.02
C THR A 90 -2.91 -26.12 -9.52
N THR A 91 -2.21 -25.18 -8.87
CA THR A 91 -2.26 -25.01 -7.40
C THR A 91 -3.25 -23.96 -6.93
N LEU A 92 -3.50 -22.89 -7.70
CA LEU A 92 -4.43 -21.82 -7.32
C LEU A 92 -5.90 -22.30 -7.25
N PRO A 93 -6.44 -23.08 -8.21
CA PRO A 93 -7.80 -23.59 -8.10
C PRO A 93 -8.01 -24.46 -6.85
N LEU A 94 -7.01 -25.27 -6.50
CA LEU A 94 -7.03 -26.06 -5.26
C LEU A 94 -7.04 -25.16 -4.02
N SER A 95 -6.23 -24.08 -4.01
CA SER A 95 -6.21 -23.09 -2.94
C SER A 95 -7.60 -22.44 -2.75
N LEU A 96 -8.26 -22.11 -3.86
CA LEU A 96 -9.60 -21.52 -3.85
C LEU A 96 -10.67 -22.49 -3.37
N LEU A 97 -10.59 -23.75 -3.81
CA LEU A 97 -11.49 -24.81 -3.34
C LEU A 97 -11.40 -24.95 -1.82
N ILE A 98 -10.18 -25.04 -1.28
CA ILE A 98 -9.95 -25.14 0.17
C ILE A 98 -10.47 -23.89 0.89
N ALA A 99 -10.15 -22.69 0.39
CA ALA A 99 -10.62 -21.44 0.99
C ALA A 99 -12.14 -21.36 1.05
N ASN A 100 -12.84 -21.80 -0.01
CA ASN A 100 -14.30 -21.84 -0.06
C ASN A 100 -14.88 -22.90 0.91
N ILE A 101 -14.26 -24.07 1.05
CA ILE A 101 -14.66 -25.09 2.04
C ILE A 101 -14.51 -24.53 3.47
N VAL A 102 -13.37 -23.90 3.77
CA VAL A 102 -13.10 -23.29 5.08
C VAL A 102 -14.14 -22.20 5.40
N LYS A 103 -14.44 -21.32 4.42
CA LYS A 103 -15.48 -20.29 4.57
C LYS A 103 -16.88 -20.88 4.76
N ALA A 104 -17.24 -21.93 4.00
CA ALA A 104 -18.54 -22.59 4.11
C ALA A 104 -18.70 -23.30 5.46
N SER A 105 -17.62 -23.89 5.97
CA SER A 105 -17.58 -24.58 7.27
C SER A 105 -17.64 -23.61 8.47
N ALA A 106 -17.38 -22.32 8.27
CA ALA A 106 -17.52 -21.32 9.32
C ALA A 106 -19.00 -21.06 9.63
N GLU A 107 -19.39 -21.30 10.89
CA GLU A 107 -20.75 -21.02 11.40
C GLU A 107 -21.12 -19.55 11.24
N LYS A 108 -22.41 -19.24 11.04
CA LYS A 108 -22.88 -17.85 10.79
C LYS A 108 -22.40 -16.82 11.83
N GLY A 109 -22.23 -17.22 13.09
CA GLY A 109 -21.65 -16.37 14.16
C GLY A 109 -20.12 -16.28 14.12
N SER A 110 -19.44 -17.41 13.86
CA SER A 110 -17.97 -17.50 13.69
C SER A 110 -17.48 -16.83 12.41
N ARG A 111 -18.31 -16.67 11.37
CA ARG A 111 -17.97 -15.88 10.16
C ARG A 111 -17.56 -14.45 10.47
N ARG A 112 -18.13 -13.86 11.52
CA ARG A 112 -17.83 -12.47 11.89
C ARG A 112 -16.50 -12.34 12.60
N SER A 113 -16.03 -13.34 13.35
CA SER A 113 -14.78 -13.29 14.13
C SER A 113 -13.63 -14.12 13.52
N GLN A 114 -13.93 -15.09 12.65
CA GLN A 114 -13.04 -16.02 11.96
C GLN A 114 -11.92 -16.63 12.83
N VAL A 115 -12.23 -16.98 14.07
CA VAL A 115 -11.38 -17.90 14.82
C VAL A 115 -11.71 -19.32 14.38
N TYR A 116 -10.77 -19.93 13.67
CA TYR A 116 -10.84 -21.32 13.27
C TYR A 116 -10.54 -22.20 14.47
N THR A 117 -11.57 -22.77 15.08
CA THR A 117 -11.45 -23.55 16.30
C THR A 117 -11.54 -25.05 16.05
N LYS A 118 -12.16 -25.47 14.95
CA LYS A 118 -12.35 -26.91 14.64
C LYS A 118 -11.09 -27.50 14.02
N TRP A 119 -10.73 -28.72 14.41
CA TRP A 119 -9.50 -29.39 13.98
C TRP A 119 -9.39 -29.52 12.46
N HIS A 120 -10.49 -29.82 11.76
CA HIS A 120 -10.50 -29.90 10.30
C HIS A 120 -10.27 -28.54 9.64
N GLN A 121 -10.73 -27.43 10.21
CA GLN A 121 -10.47 -26.08 9.70
C GLN A 121 -8.99 -25.72 9.88
N LEU A 122 -8.42 -26.02 11.05
CA LEU A 122 -6.99 -25.83 11.33
C LEU A 122 -6.12 -26.66 10.38
N PHE A 123 -6.51 -27.90 10.09
CA PHE A 123 -5.83 -28.75 9.11
C PHE A 123 -5.88 -28.13 7.70
N LEU A 124 -7.06 -27.71 7.24
CA LEU A 124 -7.23 -27.10 5.92
C LEU A 124 -6.44 -25.79 5.78
N ILE A 125 -6.36 -24.97 6.84
CA ILE A 125 -5.56 -23.75 6.84
C ILE A 125 -4.07 -24.06 6.78
N LYS A 126 -3.59 -25.02 7.58
CA LYS A 126 -2.18 -25.46 7.49
C LYS A 126 -1.85 -25.99 6.10
N PHE A 127 -2.76 -26.75 5.49
CA PHE A 127 -2.59 -27.26 4.13
C PHE A 127 -2.58 -26.12 3.10
N LEU A 128 -3.47 -25.14 3.22
CA LEU A 128 -3.51 -23.96 2.38
C LEU A 128 -2.24 -23.11 2.52
N LEU A 129 -1.72 -22.93 3.74
CA LEU A 129 -0.44 -22.25 3.98
C LEU A 129 0.74 -23.02 3.38
N SER A 130 0.73 -24.35 3.42
CA SER A 130 1.73 -25.18 2.74
C SER A 130 1.65 -25.01 1.22
N LEU A 131 0.43 -24.92 0.66
CA LEU A 131 0.21 -24.68 -0.76
C LEU A 131 0.67 -23.26 -1.17
N ALA A 132 0.39 -22.25 -0.36
CA ALA A 132 0.90 -20.90 -0.53
C ALA A 132 2.43 -20.86 -0.49
N LYS A 133 3.07 -21.60 0.42
CA LYS A 133 4.54 -21.74 0.47
C LYS A 133 5.09 -22.36 -0.81
N PHE A 134 4.42 -23.36 -1.36
CA PHE A 134 4.78 -23.96 -2.64
C PHE A 134 4.59 -23.01 -3.82
N GLN A 135 3.53 -22.21 -3.84
CA GLN A 135 3.31 -21.16 -4.85
C GLN A 135 4.38 -20.07 -4.80
N ILE A 136 4.75 -19.62 -3.60
CA ILE A 136 5.85 -18.67 -3.36
C ILE A 136 7.16 -19.26 -3.90
N PHE A 137 7.41 -20.55 -3.69
CA PHE A 137 8.57 -21.25 -4.24
C PHE A 137 8.55 -21.32 -5.78
N ILE A 138 7.41 -21.68 -6.39
CA ILE A 138 7.24 -21.69 -7.85
C ILE A 138 7.58 -20.31 -8.44
N LEU A 139 7.07 -19.24 -7.84
CA LEU A 139 7.34 -17.86 -8.23
C LEU A 139 8.81 -17.44 -8.08
N GLY A 140 9.67 -18.27 -7.50
CA GLY A 140 11.07 -17.93 -7.21
C GLY A 140 11.20 -16.85 -6.15
N ILE A 141 10.18 -16.69 -5.30
CA ILE A 141 10.15 -15.71 -4.23
C ILE A 141 10.74 -16.33 -2.98
N SER A 142 11.74 -15.67 -2.40
CA SER A 142 12.36 -16.05 -1.12
C SER A 142 12.00 -15.00 -0.10
N ILE A 143 11.25 -15.39 0.93
CA ILE A 143 10.86 -14.49 2.01
C ILE A 143 11.81 -14.69 3.20
N ARG A 144 12.33 -13.59 3.74
CA ARG A 144 13.09 -13.54 5.00
C ARG A 144 12.35 -12.62 5.97
N HIS A 145 12.47 -12.90 7.27
CA HIS A 145 12.08 -11.93 8.28
C HIS A 145 13.17 -11.69 9.31
N THR A 146 13.07 -10.53 9.96
CA THR A 146 13.88 -10.14 11.12
C THR A 146 12.96 -9.58 12.18
N GLY A 147 13.35 -9.72 13.45
CA GLY A 147 12.48 -9.42 14.58
C GLY A 147 11.41 -10.49 14.82
N GLU A 148 10.79 -10.44 15.99
CA GLU A 148 9.76 -11.40 16.39
C GLU A 148 8.36 -10.81 16.16
N PRO A 149 7.43 -11.56 15.56
CA PRO A 149 6.04 -11.13 15.45
C PRO A 149 5.42 -11.07 16.85
N ALA A 150 4.83 -9.93 17.18
CA ALA A 150 4.13 -9.74 18.45
C ALA A 150 2.85 -10.56 18.45
N SER A 151 2.50 -11.08 19.62
CA SER A 151 1.20 -11.73 19.80
C SER A 151 0.06 -10.71 19.64
N ARG A 152 -1.15 -11.22 19.39
CA ARG A 152 -2.35 -10.38 19.32
C ARG A 152 -2.56 -9.53 20.57
N ASN A 153 -2.27 -10.07 21.75
CA ASN A 153 -2.50 -9.39 23.02
C ASN A 153 -1.49 -8.25 23.23
N GLU A 154 -0.27 -8.39 22.70
CA GLU A 154 0.75 -7.35 22.76
C GLU A 154 0.48 -6.24 21.73
N ALA A 155 0.08 -6.60 20.52
CA ALA A 155 -0.22 -5.68 19.43
C ALA A 155 -1.40 -6.18 18.58
N PRO A 156 -2.64 -5.72 18.82
CA PRO A 156 -3.79 -6.13 18.02
C PRO A 156 -3.77 -5.59 16.57
N MET A 157 -2.85 -4.67 16.26
CA MET A 157 -2.73 -4.01 14.95
C MET A 157 -1.31 -4.12 14.40
N LEU A 158 -1.18 -4.56 13.14
CA LEU A 158 0.06 -4.63 12.37
C LEU A 158 0.07 -3.48 11.35
N VAL A 159 1.10 -2.64 11.40
CA VAL A 159 1.26 -1.47 10.53
C VAL A 159 2.37 -1.75 9.52
N LEU A 160 2.01 -1.94 8.26
CA LEU A 160 2.90 -2.37 7.19
C LEU A 160 3.32 -1.18 6.32
N ALA A 161 4.62 -1.03 6.04
CA ALA A 161 5.12 -0.01 5.12
C ALA A 161 6.60 -0.26 4.70
N PRO A 162 7.08 0.30 3.57
CA PRO A 162 6.29 0.95 2.53
C PRO A 162 5.37 -0.05 1.81
N HIS A 163 4.24 0.43 1.31
CA HIS A 163 3.40 -0.29 0.35
C HIS A 163 3.87 0.08 -1.04
N SER A 164 4.44 -0.85 -1.79
CA SER A 164 5.11 -0.52 -3.06
C SER A 164 4.88 -1.52 -4.16
N THR A 165 4.44 -2.73 -3.83
CA THR A 165 4.29 -3.81 -4.81
C THR A 165 2.98 -4.55 -4.60
N PHE A 166 2.50 -5.22 -5.64
CA PHE A 166 1.34 -6.12 -5.49
C PHE A 166 1.68 -7.36 -4.65
N ILE A 167 2.96 -7.77 -4.59
CA ILE A 167 3.42 -8.93 -3.80
C ILE A 167 3.57 -8.64 -2.32
N ASP A 168 3.37 -7.38 -1.88
CA ASP A 168 3.28 -7.02 -0.47
C ASP A 168 2.19 -7.84 0.25
N GLY A 169 1.13 -8.22 -0.48
CA GLY A 169 0.05 -9.08 0.02
C GLY A 169 0.52 -10.48 0.46
N LEU A 170 1.69 -10.95 0.01
CA LEU A 170 2.30 -12.20 0.49
C LEU A 170 2.66 -12.15 1.98
N PHE A 171 2.64 -10.97 2.60
CA PHE A 171 2.73 -10.83 4.05
C PHE A 171 1.66 -11.65 4.77
N LEU A 172 0.41 -11.67 4.29
CA LEU A 172 -0.69 -12.36 4.99
C LEU A 172 -0.45 -13.87 5.14
N PRO A 173 -0.24 -14.65 4.06
CA PRO A 173 0.06 -16.07 4.21
C PRO A 173 1.39 -16.31 4.91
N TYR A 174 2.40 -15.45 4.71
CA TYR A 174 3.68 -15.62 5.40
C TYR A 174 3.55 -15.43 6.91
N HIS A 175 2.89 -14.37 7.36
CA HIS A 175 2.65 -14.14 8.78
C HIS A 175 1.84 -15.29 9.38
N GLY A 176 0.81 -15.77 8.68
CA GLY A 176 0.06 -16.97 9.08
C GLY A 176 0.90 -18.25 9.17
N MET A 177 1.92 -18.42 8.32
CA MET A 177 2.89 -19.54 8.45
C MET A 177 3.75 -19.42 9.70
N VAL A 178 4.12 -18.21 10.10
CA VAL A 178 5.00 -17.97 11.25
C VAL A 178 4.21 -18.03 12.56
N THR A 179 3.04 -17.41 12.63
CA THR A 179 2.25 -17.28 13.87
C THR A 179 1.14 -18.33 13.99
N GLY A 180 0.82 -19.04 12.91
CA GLY A 180 -0.30 -19.98 12.84
C GLY A 180 -1.67 -19.31 12.66
N VAL A 181 -1.74 -17.98 12.60
CA VAL A 181 -2.99 -17.21 12.48
C VAL A 181 -2.89 -16.20 11.35
N LEU A 182 -3.85 -16.24 10.43
CA LEU A 182 -3.94 -15.26 9.35
C LEU A 182 -4.42 -13.90 9.90
N PRO A 183 -3.71 -12.80 9.64
CA PRO A 183 -4.14 -11.47 10.08
C PRO A 183 -5.26 -10.96 9.19
N SER A 184 -6.09 -10.06 9.72
CA SER A 184 -7.24 -9.44 9.05
C SER A 184 -6.85 -8.16 8.32
N PRO A 185 -6.76 -8.15 6.98
CA PRO A 185 -6.29 -6.99 6.24
C PRO A 185 -7.38 -5.92 6.11
N ILE A 186 -6.96 -4.66 6.09
CA ILE A 186 -7.81 -3.52 5.73
C ILE A 186 -7.51 -3.16 4.28
N ALA A 187 -8.46 -3.42 3.38
CA ALA A 187 -8.24 -3.38 1.93
C ALA A 187 -9.29 -2.53 1.21
N LYS A 188 -8.98 -2.07 0.00
CA LYS A 188 -9.95 -1.39 -0.88
C LYS A 188 -11.06 -2.37 -1.27
N ALA A 189 -12.32 -1.92 -1.27
CA ALA A 189 -13.47 -2.75 -1.64
C ALA A 189 -13.30 -3.42 -3.02
N ASP A 190 -12.73 -2.73 -4.01
CA ASP A 190 -12.49 -3.27 -5.35
C ASP A 190 -11.64 -4.55 -5.37
N VAL A 191 -10.78 -4.76 -4.36
CA VAL A 191 -9.95 -5.97 -4.25
C VAL A 191 -10.82 -7.23 -4.08
N HIS A 192 -12.00 -7.09 -3.46
CA HIS A 192 -12.99 -8.18 -3.37
C HIS A 192 -13.41 -8.69 -4.75
N ASN A 193 -13.55 -7.79 -5.72
CA ASN A 193 -14.02 -8.12 -7.06
C ASN A 193 -12.91 -8.68 -7.95
N MET A 194 -11.65 -8.70 -7.49
CA MET A 194 -10.55 -9.29 -8.23
C MET A 194 -10.67 -10.82 -8.22
N PRO A 195 -10.69 -11.47 -9.39
CA PRO A 195 -10.75 -12.92 -9.47
C PRO A 195 -9.54 -13.54 -8.77
N LEU A 196 -9.74 -14.67 -8.10
CA LEU A 196 -8.76 -15.39 -7.29
C LEU A 196 -8.35 -14.66 -5.99
N ILE A 197 -7.90 -13.40 -6.09
CA ILE A 197 -7.38 -12.62 -4.96
C ILE A 197 -8.48 -12.34 -3.93
N GLY A 198 -9.64 -11.82 -4.35
CA GLY A 198 -10.74 -11.50 -3.44
C GLY A 198 -11.19 -12.73 -2.64
N ALA A 199 -11.34 -13.87 -3.32
CA ALA A 199 -11.74 -15.12 -2.70
C ALA A 199 -10.71 -15.64 -1.67
N LEU A 200 -9.41 -15.51 -1.89
CA LEU A 200 -8.40 -15.85 -0.89
C LEU A 200 -8.37 -14.83 0.26
N LEU A 201 -8.55 -13.55 -0.05
CA LEU A 201 -8.54 -12.46 0.91
C LEU A 201 -9.69 -12.56 1.90
N ASP A 202 -10.90 -12.93 1.46
CA ASP A 202 -12.08 -13.10 2.30
C ASP A 202 -11.92 -14.13 3.43
N MET A 203 -11.03 -15.11 3.24
CA MET A 203 -10.68 -16.09 4.26
C MET A 203 -9.84 -15.47 5.38
N CYS A 204 -9.34 -14.24 5.20
CA CYS A 204 -8.65 -13.49 6.24
C CYS A 204 -9.59 -12.53 6.99
N ASN A 205 -10.91 -12.56 6.75
CA ASN A 205 -11.90 -11.63 7.28
C ASN A 205 -11.49 -10.16 7.05
N PRO A 206 -11.38 -9.67 5.81
CA PRO A 206 -10.92 -8.31 5.55
C PRO A 206 -11.92 -7.27 6.09
N ILE A 207 -11.43 -6.08 6.42
CA ILE A 207 -12.26 -4.87 6.52
C ILE A 207 -12.15 -4.15 5.19
N TYR A 208 -13.23 -4.17 4.39
CA TYR A 208 -13.26 -3.46 3.11
C TYR A 208 -13.55 -1.97 3.33
N VAL A 209 -12.83 -1.13 2.58
CA VAL A 209 -12.94 0.33 2.63
C VAL A 209 -13.39 0.86 1.26
N GLU A 210 -14.54 1.53 1.24
CA GLU A 210 -15.02 2.29 0.09
C GLU A 210 -14.58 3.75 0.23
N ARG A 211 -13.83 4.27 -0.74
CA ARG A 211 -13.14 5.56 -0.58
C ARG A 211 -14.00 6.77 -0.94
N GLY A 212 -15.13 6.55 -1.62
CA GLY A 212 -16.06 7.59 -2.10
C GLY A 212 -17.03 8.14 -1.05
N GLU A 213 -17.33 7.39 0.02
CA GLU A 213 -18.32 7.81 1.01
C GLU A 213 -17.73 8.16 2.39
N ARG A 214 -17.99 9.37 2.89
CA ARG A 214 -17.61 9.77 4.27
C ARG A 214 -18.22 8.85 5.33
N ARG A 215 -19.44 8.32 5.09
CA ARG A 215 -20.11 7.35 5.98
C ARG A 215 -19.34 6.03 6.09
N SER A 216 -18.71 5.59 4.99
CA SER A 216 -17.87 4.38 4.97
C SER A 216 -16.67 4.50 5.92
N ARG A 217 -16.01 5.67 5.99
CA ARG A 217 -14.83 5.87 6.84
C ARG A 217 -15.14 5.73 8.34
N SER A 218 -16.24 6.31 8.81
CA SER A 218 -16.66 6.18 10.21
C SER A 218 -17.04 4.74 10.57
N SER A 219 -17.69 4.03 9.65
CA SER A 219 -18.03 2.62 9.82
C SER A 219 -16.77 1.74 9.90
N VAL A 220 -15.79 1.98 9.04
CA VAL A 220 -14.48 1.30 9.06
C VAL A 220 -13.79 1.51 10.41
N VAL A 221 -13.73 2.75 10.91
CA VAL A 221 -13.12 3.05 12.21
C VAL A 221 -13.85 2.33 13.35
N HIS A 222 -15.18 2.27 13.31
CA HIS A 222 -15.97 1.53 14.29
C HIS A 222 -15.66 0.02 14.26
N GLU A 223 -15.59 -0.57 13.07
CA GLU A 223 -15.23 -1.99 12.90
C GLU A 223 -13.79 -2.26 13.36
N ILE A 224 -12.83 -1.38 13.07
CA ILE A 224 -11.47 -1.49 13.59
C ILE A 224 -11.49 -1.49 15.12
N LYS A 225 -12.15 -0.50 15.77
CA LYS A 225 -12.25 -0.42 17.24
C LYS A 225 -12.81 -1.71 17.85
N LYS A 226 -13.81 -2.30 17.19
CA LYS A 226 -14.39 -3.58 17.61
C LYS A 226 -13.39 -4.73 17.52
N ARG A 227 -12.62 -4.85 16.42
CA ARG A 227 -11.71 -5.98 16.19
C ARG A 227 -10.42 -5.92 17.00
N VAL A 228 -9.92 -4.71 17.27
CA VAL A 228 -8.73 -4.52 18.10
C VAL A 228 -9.01 -4.70 19.60
N ASN A 229 -10.28 -4.78 20.01
CA ASN A 229 -10.62 -5.11 21.39
C ASN A 229 -10.15 -6.54 21.71
N VAL A 230 -9.28 -6.66 22.70
CA VAL A 230 -8.65 -7.92 23.14
C VAL A 230 -9.69 -8.95 23.58
N GLU A 231 -10.79 -8.51 24.20
CA GLU A 231 -11.88 -9.38 24.66
C GLU A 231 -12.62 -10.07 23.52
N GLN A 232 -12.59 -9.47 22.32
CA GLN A 232 -13.24 -10.03 21.16
C GLN A 232 -12.32 -11.08 20.51
N PRO A 233 -12.85 -12.17 19.94
CA PRO A 233 -12.03 -13.23 19.35
C PRO A 233 -11.68 -12.90 17.89
N TYR A 234 -11.00 -11.79 17.60
CA TYR A 234 -10.57 -11.48 16.22
C TYR A 234 -9.09 -11.84 16.01
N PRO A 235 -8.60 -12.03 14.78
CA PRO A 235 -7.15 -12.03 14.52
C PRO A 235 -6.58 -10.61 14.62
N GLN A 236 -5.25 -10.46 14.57
CA GLN A 236 -4.61 -9.14 14.43
C GLN A 236 -5.07 -8.46 13.15
N CYS A 237 -5.39 -7.18 13.22
CA CYS A 237 -5.63 -6.38 12.01
C CYS A 237 -4.30 -6.05 11.33
N ALA A 238 -4.29 -5.98 10.00
CA ALA A 238 -3.13 -5.61 9.19
C ALA A 238 -3.50 -4.47 8.25
N ILE A 239 -2.71 -3.40 8.24
CA ILE A 239 -3.00 -2.21 7.44
C ILE A 239 -1.73 -1.62 6.83
N PHE A 240 -1.85 -1.18 5.58
CA PHE A 240 -0.91 -0.24 4.95
C PHE A 240 -1.47 1.18 5.12
N PRO A 241 -1.01 1.95 6.13
CA PRO A 241 -1.60 3.26 6.44
C PRO A 241 -1.33 4.31 5.36
N GLU A 242 -0.40 4.08 4.42
CA GLU A 242 -0.24 4.92 3.23
C GLU A 242 -1.52 4.96 2.37
N GLY A 243 -2.32 3.90 2.42
CA GLY A 243 -3.56 3.78 1.66
C GLY A 243 -3.36 3.63 0.15
N THR A 244 -2.14 3.53 -0.35
CA THR A 244 -1.83 3.28 -1.77
C THR A 244 -0.40 2.81 -1.92
N ASN A 245 -0.04 2.33 -3.10
CA ASN A 245 1.31 1.94 -3.42
C ASN A 245 2.16 3.16 -3.85
N SER A 246 3.38 3.22 -3.35
CA SER A 246 4.43 4.20 -3.65
C SER A 246 5.65 3.51 -4.25
N ASN A 247 6.64 4.27 -4.70
CA ASN A 247 7.81 3.74 -5.40
C ASN A 247 8.92 3.19 -4.50
N ALA A 248 8.66 3.02 -3.19
CA ALA A 248 9.64 2.63 -2.18
C ALA A 248 10.87 3.57 -2.07
N GLN A 249 10.81 4.80 -2.59
CA GLN A 249 11.89 5.80 -2.45
C GLN A 249 11.59 6.88 -1.41
N SER A 250 10.31 7.07 -1.10
CA SER A 250 9.83 7.89 0.00
C SER A 250 8.58 7.29 0.62
N LEU A 251 8.36 7.59 1.89
CA LEU A 251 7.22 7.07 2.65
C LEU A 251 6.09 8.08 2.65
N LEU A 252 4.90 7.69 2.16
CA LEU A 252 3.73 8.57 2.13
C LEU A 252 3.24 8.95 3.53
N ALA A 253 2.43 10.00 3.62
CA ALA A 253 1.77 10.36 4.86
C ALA A 253 0.75 9.27 5.28
N PHE A 254 0.72 8.94 6.57
CA PHE A 254 -0.13 7.88 7.09
C PHE A 254 -1.55 8.38 7.35
N LYS A 255 -2.53 7.59 6.91
CA LYS A 255 -3.95 7.83 7.21
C LYS A 255 -4.22 7.53 8.69
N ILE A 256 -4.81 8.51 9.37
CA ILE A 256 -5.05 8.50 10.83
C ILE A 256 -6.02 7.39 11.25
N GLY A 257 -6.90 6.91 10.37
CA GLY A 257 -7.98 5.96 10.68
C GLY A 257 -7.53 4.70 11.43
N ALA A 258 -6.33 4.18 11.12
CA ALA A 258 -5.74 3.02 11.78
C ALA A 258 -5.37 3.28 13.25
N PHE A 259 -5.07 4.53 13.60
CA PHE A 259 -4.51 4.95 14.88
C PHE A 259 -5.56 5.56 15.83
N ILE A 260 -6.78 5.84 15.33
CA ILE A 260 -7.90 6.33 16.14
C ILE A 260 -8.23 5.45 17.35
N PRO A 261 -8.15 4.10 17.29
CA PRO A 261 -8.41 3.26 18.47
C PRO A 261 -7.41 3.44 19.61
N ARG A 262 -6.24 4.04 19.38
CA ARG A 262 -5.16 4.20 20.38
C ARG A 262 -4.83 2.88 21.09
N VAL A 263 -4.60 1.84 20.29
CA VAL A 263 -4.12 0.52 20.74
C VAL A 263 -2.65 0.33 20.36
N PRO A 264 -1.92 -0.59 21.04
CA PRO A 264 -0.58 -0.94 20.63
C PRO A 264 -0.52 -1.44 19.18
N VAL A 265 0.49 -0.99 18.43
CA VAL A 265 0.71 -1.39 17.04
C VAL A 265 2.09 -2.01 16.88
N GLN A 266 2.23 -3.03 16.04
CA GLN A 266 3.53 -3.52 15.62
C GLN A 266 3.84 -3.02 14.21
N PRO A 267 4.85 -2.14 14.05
CA PRO A 267 5.30 -1.73 12.73
C PRO A 267 6.06 -2.88 12.05
N VAL A 268 5.80 -3.10 10.76
CA VAL A 268 6.48 -4.11 9.94
C VAL A 268 7.01 -3.42 8.68
N CYS A 269 8.33 -3.41 8.53
CA CYS A 269 8.97 -2.81 7.37
C CYS A 269 9.12 -3.82 6.23
N LEU A 270 8.66 -3.45 5.03
CA LEU A 270 8.79 -4.26 3.82
C LEU A 270 10.00 -3.77 3.01
N SER A 271 10.76 -4.70 2.45
CA SER A 271 11.74 -4.39 1.41
C SER A 271 11.90 -5.55 0.46
N PHE A 272 12.39 -5.28 -0.75
CA PHE A 272 12.64 -6.30 -1.74
C PHE A 272 14.00 -6.12 -2.40
N LYS A 273 14.61 -7.25 -2.78
CA LYS A 273 15.84 -7.29 -3.58
C LYS A 273 15.55 -8.11 -4.84
N CYS A 274 15.33 -7.42 -5.94
CA CYS A 274 14.99 -7.97 -7.24
C CYS A 274 15.21 -6.92 -8.34
N TRP A 275 14.76 -7.18 -9.57
CA TRP A 275 14.75 -6.11 -10.58
C TRP A 275 13.71 -5.07 -10.16
N ASN A 276 14.03 -3.78 -10.34
CA ASN A 276 13.14 -2.67 -9.95
C ASN A 276 11.97 -2.51 -10.94
N THR A 277 11.17 -3.56 -11.09
CA THR A 277 10.13 -3.72 -12.12
C THR A 277 8.79 -4.18 -11.54
N ILE A 278 8.76 -4.52 -10.24
CA ILE A 278 7.57 -4.99 -9.52
C ILE A 278 6.89 -3.88 -8.70
N VAL A 279 7.49 -2.69 -8.71
CA VAL A 279 6.93 -1.48 -8.12
C VAL A 279 5.69 -1.08 -8.91
N TRP A 280 4.56 -0.98 -8.21
CA TRP A 280 3.27 -0.67 -8.80
C TRP A 280 2.80 0.70 -8.29
N THR A 281 2.90 1.73 -9.12
CA THR A 281 2.53 3.11 -8.76
C THR A 281 1.68 3.76 -9.84
N PHE A 282 1.15 4.95 -9.57
CA PHE A 282 0.34 5.71 -10.54
C PHE A 282 1.07 5.95 -11.88
N GLN A 283 2.37 6.29 -11.83
CA GLN A 283 3.21 6.49 -13.00
C GLN A 283 4.25 5.36 -13.12
N GLY A 284 3.78 4.13 -12.99
CA GLY A 284 4.60 2.93 -13.08
C GLY A 284 4.04 1.91 -14.09
N PRO A 285 4.66 0.73 -14.19
CA PRO A 285 4.09 -0.37 -14.97
C PRO A 285 2.70 -0.74 -14.47
N SER A 286 1.81 -1.13 -15.38
CA SER A 286 0.50 -1.67 -15.00
C SER A 286 0.63 -2.96 -14.21
N LEU A 287 -0.44 -3.37 -13.52
CA LEU A 287 -0.47 -4.63 -12.75
C LEU A 287 -0.10 -5.84 -13.64
N PHE A 288 -0.58 -5.87 -14.88
CA PHE A 288 -0.24 -6.91 -15.85
C PHE A 288 1.28 -7.00 -16.08
N TRP A 289 1.95 -5.85 -16.29
CA TRP A 289 3.39 -5.82 -16.47
C TRP A 289 4.14 -6.21 -15.19
N CYS A 290 3.68 -5.76 -14.02
CA CYS A 290 4.25 -6.19 -12.74
C CYS A 290 4.20 -7.72 -12.56
N LEU A 291 3.07 -8.34 -12.92
CA LEU A 291 2.90 -9.80 -12.91
C LEU A 291 3.83 -10.48 -13.91
N PHE A 292 3.88 -9.99 -15.15
CA PHE A 292 4.76 -10.52 -16.19
C PHE A 292 6.24 -10.48 -15.77
N TYR A 293 6.69 -9.35 -15.21
CA TYR A 293 8.05 -9.22 -14.71
C TYR A 293 8.32 -10.14 -13.52
N THR A 294 7.36 -10.31 -12.62
CA THR A 294 7.47 -11.26 -11.50
C THR A 294 7.65 -12.68 -12.00
N LEU A 295 6.84 -13.10 -12.99
CA LEU A 295 6.90 -14.43 -13.59
C LEU A 295 8.20 -14.67 -14.37
N SER A 296 8.82 -13.63 -14.90
CA SER A 296 10.03 -13.75 -15.72
C SER A 296 11.34 -13.67 -14.91
N GLN A 297 11.29 -13.25 -13.65
CA GLN A 297 12.49 -13.08 -12.83
C GLN A 297 12.98 -14.38 -12.19
N VAL A 298 14.28 -14.66 -12.23
CA VAL A 298 14.86 -15.86 -11.62
C VAL A 298 14.58 -15.92 -10.11
N ARG A 299 14.82 -14.80 -9.40
CA ARG A 299 14.69 -14.73 -7.95
C ARG A 299 14.23 -13.36 -7.51
N ILE A 300 13.23 -13.35 -6.62
CA ILE A 300 12.79 -12.15 -5.90
C ILE A 300 12.99 -12.43 -4.42
N GLN A 301 13.69 -11.56 -3.71
CA GLN A 301 13.79 -11.66 -2.26
C GLN A 301 12.90 -10.62 -1.61
N LEU A 302 11.96 -11.05 -0.78
CA LEU A 302 11.15 -10.19 0.09
C LEU A 302 11.68 -10.26 1.52
N ASN A 303 11.81 -9.11 2.18
CA ASN A 303 12.17 -9.06 3.58
C ASN A 303 11.07 -8.35 4.38
N PHE A 304 10.66 -8.98 5.48
CA PHE A 304 9.75 -8.41 6.47
C PHE A 304 10.51 -8.15 7.78
N ASN A 305 10.61 -6.90 8.19
CA ASN A 305 11.29 -6.54 9.43
C ASN A 305 10.26 -6.12 10.48
N TYR A 306 10.00 -6.99 11.46
CA TYR A 306 9.14 -6.70 12.60
C TYR A 306 9.88 -5.76 13.56
N LEU A 307 9.36 -4.54 13.70
CA LEU A 307 9.88 -3.59 14.68
C LEU A 307 9.26 -3.84 16.06
N PRO A 308 9.87 -3.29 17.13
CA PRO A 308 9.28 -3.34 18.46
C PRO A 308 7.88 -2.71 18.49
N VAL A 309 7.01 -3.27 19.31
CA VAL A 309 5.63 -2.80 19.51
C VAL A 309 5.63 -1.35 20.03
N GLU A 310 4.84 -0.51 19.40
CA GLU A 310 4.62 0.88 19.75
C GLU A 310 3.30 1.04 20.47
N LYS A 311 3.35 1.58 21.69
CA LYS A 311 2.16 1.93 22.47
C LYS A 311 1.89 3.43 22.33
N PRO A 312 0.62 3.85 22.26
CA PRO A 312 0.27 5.27 22.29
C PRO A 312 0.59 5.85 23.68
N LEU A 313 1.04 7.09 23.72
CA LEU A 313 1.26 7.81 24.98
C LEU A 313 -0.08 8.31 25.56
N GLN A 314 -0.14 8.57 26.88
CA GLN A 314 -1.38 8.91 27.61
C GLN A 314 -2.16 10.08 26.98
N ASP A 315 -1.47 11.12 26.49
CA ASP A 315 -2.07 12.32 25.89
C ASP A 315 -1.75 12.51 24.40
N GLU A 316 -1.21 11.48 23.75
CA GLU A 316 -0.87 11.57 22.33
C GLU A 316 -2.11 11.42 21.45
N ASP A 317 -2.33 12.41 20.59
CA ASP A 317 -3.40 12.38 19.61
C ASP A 317 -3.12 11.32 18.52
N PRO A 318 -4.16 10.77 17.87
CA PRO A 318 -3.98 9.76 16.83
C PRO A 318 -3.08 10.18 15.67
N ALA A 319 -3.00 11.47 15.34
CA ALA A 319 -2.17 11.96 14.23
C ALA A 319 -0.69 11.98 14.64
N SER A 320 -0.36 12.48 15.83
CA SER A 320 1.00 12.39 16.37
C SER A 320 1.46 10.94 16.54
N PHE A 321 0.57 10.04 16.98
CA PHE A 321 0.90 8.61 17.08
C PHE A 321 1.22 8.00 15.71
N ALA A 322 0.40 8.30 14.69
CA ALA A 322 0.64 7.87 13.32
C ALA A 322 1.99 8.38 12.80
N GLU A 323 2.30 9.66 13.06
CA GLU A 323 3.54 10.31 12.62
C GLU A 323 4.78 9.77 13.32
N ARG A 324 4.68 9.45 14.61
CA ARG A 324 5.76 8.81 15.38
C ARG A 324 6.07 7.41 14.86
N VAL A 325 5.03 6.61 14.60
CA VAL A 325 5.17 5.27 14.00
C VAL A 325 5.76 5.38 12.58
N ARG A 326 5.28 6.33 11.77
CA ARG A 326 5.81 6.61 10.43
C ARG A 326 7.28 7.00 10.46
N THR A 327 7.67 7.89 11.37
CA THR A 327 9.06 8.32 11.57
C THR A 327 9.95 7.13 11.96
N LYS A 328 9.45 6.23 12.81
CA LYS A 328 10.20 5.02 13.20
C LYS A 328 10.41 4.08 12.02
N ILE A 329 9.39 3.88 11.17
CA ILE A 329 9.49 3.11 9.93
C ILE A 329 10.46 3.78 8.95
N GLY A 330 10.38 5.09 8.76
CA GLY A 330 11.30 5.86 7.93
C GLY A 330 12.76 5.70 8.36
N LYS A 331 13.03 5.82 9.67
CA LYS A 331 14.36 5.58 10.24
C LYS A 331 14.86 4.14 10.04
N ALA A 332 13.99 3.14 10.23
CA ALA A 332 14.35 1.73 10.07
C ALA A 332 14.59 1.32 8.61
N THR A 333 13.93 1.98 7.66
CA THR A 333 14.04 1.72 6.22
C THR A 333 15.05 2.62 5.51
N GLY A 334 15.44 3.74 6.13
CA GLY A 334 16.25 4.79 5.51
C GLY A 334 15.48 5.68 4.54
N LEU A 335 14.14 5.58 4.49
CA LEU A 335 13.30 6.33 3.56
C LEU A 335 13.01 7.74 4.06
N LYS A 336 13.07 8.71 3.15
CA LYS A 336 12.62 10.08 3.43
C LYS A 336 11.09 10.13 3.55
N LEU A 337 10.61 10.99 4.45
CA LEU A 337 9.19 11.16 4.73
C LEU A 337 8.57 12.16 3.75
N SER A 338 7.58 11.72 2.97
CA SER A 338 6.78 12.57 2.09
C SER A 338 5.51 13.02 2.81
N GLN A 339 5.01 14.22 2.48
CA GLN A 339 3.71 14.71 2.96
C GLN A 339 2.56 14.33 1.99
N LEU A 340 2.88 13.73 0.84
CA LEU A 340 1.86 13.39 -0.16
C LEU A 340 0.99 12.21 0.31
N THR A 341 -0.26 12.22 -0.13
CA THR A 341 -1.26 11.17 0.09
C THR A 341 -1.85 10.65 -1.22
N TYR A 342 -2.56 9.53 -1.16
CA TYR A 342 -3.26 8.93 -2.31
C TYR A 342 -4.01 9.92 -3.20
N GLU A 343 -4.68 10.91 -2.59
CA GLU A 343 -5.43 11.97 -3.25
C GLU A 343 -4.53 12.85 -4.14
N ASN A 344 -3.29 13.15 -3.71
CA ASN A 344 -2.32 13.85 -4.55
C ASN A 344 -1.95 13.03 -5.79
N GLY A 345 -1.80 11.70 -5.64
CA GLY A 345 -1.49 10.80 -6.76
C GLY A 345 -2.58 10.78 -7.83
N LEU A 346 -3.84 10.73 -7.39
CA LEU A 346 -5.03 10.83 -8.23
C LEU A 346 -5.08 12.14 -9.02
N ILE A 347 -4.99 13.27 -8.30
CA ILE A 347 -5.04 14.60 -8.89
C ILE A 347 -3.89 14.78 -9.88
N ASN A 348 -2.68 14.35 -9.54
CA ASN A 348 -1.55 14.42 -10.45
C ASN A 348 -1.76 13.58 -11.72
N SER A 349 -2.28 12.35 -11.60
CA SER A 349 -2.58 11.52 -12.77
C SER A 349 -3.53 12.22 -13.72
N GLU A 350 -4.51 12.94 -13.17
CA GLU A 350 -5.44 13.73 -13.95
C GLU A 350 -4.77 14.92 -14.63
N CYS A 351 -3.94 15.66 -13.89
CA CYS A 351 -3.17 16.79 -14.42
C CYS A 351 -2.32 16.37 -15.62
N LEU A 352 -1.63 15.22 -15.52
CA LEU A 352 -0.84 14.68 -16.63
C LEU A 352 -1.72 14.26 -17.82
N ARG A 353 -2.90 13.68 -17.58
CA ARG A 353 -3.87 13.32 -18.63
C ARG A 353 -4.34 14.55 -19.42
N ILE A 354 -4.51 15.67 -18.74
CA ILE A 354 -4.84 16.96 -19.38
C ILE A 354 -3.60 17.75 -19.83
N GLY A 355 -2.38 17.20 -19.73
CA GLY A 355 -1.17 17.87 -20.21
C GLY A 355 -0.69 19.04 -19.35
N LEU A 356 -1.09 19.12 -18.08
CA LEU A 356 -0.54 20.08 -17.11
C LEU A 356 0.76 19.56 -16.49
N SER A 357 1.63 20.51 -16.12
CA SER A 357 2.88 20.20 -15.42
C SER A 357 2.64 19.71 -13.99
N ARG A 358 3.58 18.92 -13.45
CA ARG A 358 3.50 18.30 -12.12
C ARG A 358 3.48 19.35 -10.98
N GLU A 359 4.20 20.45 -11.16
CA GLU A 359 4.47 21.43 -10.11
C GLU A 359 3.25 22.28 -9.75
N THR A 360 2.32 22.51 -10.68
CA THR A 360 1.24 23.49 -10.52
C THR A 360 0.20 23.10 -9.45
N ILE A 361 -0.02 21.80 -9.20
CA ILE A 361 -1.14 21.33 -8.36
C ILE A 361 -0.70 20.43 -7.18
N ILE A 362 0.41 19.69 -7.28
CA ILE A 362 0.79 18.68 -6.28
C ILE A 362 1.03 19.28 -4.89
N GLU A 363 1.72 20.42 -4.80
CA GLU A 363 2.00 21.08 -3.52
C GLU A 363 0.78 21.77 -2.90
N ASN A 364 -0.26 22.01 -3.71
CA ASN A 364 -1.46 22.74 -3.31
C ASN A 364 -2.70 21.86 -3.18
N ALA A 365 -2.72 20.62 -3.69
CA ALA A 365 -3.92 19.78 -3.70
C ALA A 365 -4.53 19.53 -2.31
N GLU A 366 -3.72 19.21 -1.30
CA GLU A 366 -4.23 19.05 0.08
C GLU A 366 -4.67 20.38 0.69
N LYS A 367 -3.91 21.46 0.43
CA LYS A 367 -4.30 22.81 0.84
C LYS A 367 -5.64 23.21 0.21
N LEU A 368 -5.84 22.93 -1.07
CA LEU A 368 -7.07 23.21 -1.83
C LEU A 368 -8.24 22.37 -1.32
N MET A 369 -8.05 21.07 -1.11
CA MET A 369 -9.07 20.19 -0.52
C MET A 369 -9.49 20.67 0.87
N LYS A 370 -8.52 21.07 1.71
CA LYS A 370 -8.75 21.49 3.09
C LYS A 370 -9.29 22.92 3.19
N SER A 371 -8.81 23.86 2.37
CA SER A 371 -9.22 25.27 2.38
C SER A 371 -10.59 25.49 1.74
N CYS A 372 -10.93 24.70 0.72
CA CYS A 372 -12.15 24.90 -0.06
C CYS A 372 -13.23 23.85 0.25
N GLU A 373 -12.99 22.91 1.18
CA GLU A 373 -13.87 21.77 1.48
C GLU A 373 -14.38 21.05 0.21
N LEU A 374 -13.51 20.89 -0.78
CA LEU A 374 -13.84 20.26 -2.06
C LEU A 374 -13.72 18.73 -1.93
N LYS A 375 -14.66 18.00 -2.55
CA LYS A 375 -14.46 16.56 -2.78
C LYS A 375 -13.48 16.38 -3.94
N ILE A 376 -12.87 15.20 -3.98
CA ILE A 376 -11.99 14.80 -5.08
C ILE A 376 -12.75 14.87 -6.42
N ASP A 377 -13.99 14.38 -6.46
CA ASP A 377 -14.83 14.41 -7.66
C ASP A 377 -15.09 15.83 -8.16
N ASP A 378 -15.25 16.79 -7.24
CA ASP A 378 -15.39 18.20 -7.58
C ASP A 378 -14.10 18.72 -8.24
N ILE A 379 -12.93 18.38 -7.69
CA ILE A 379 -11.63 18.76 -8.25
C ILE A 379 -11.45 18.15 -9.65
N TYR A 380 -11.80 16.88 -9.84
CA TYR A 380 -11.77 16.23 -11.16
C TYR A 380 -12.66 16.95 -12.17
N PHE A 381 -13.90 17.25 -11.77
CA PHE A 381 -14.84 17.99 -12.60
C PHE A 381 -14.27 19.37 -12.99
N ARG A 382 -13.67 20.08 -12.03
CA ARG A 382 -13.02 21.38 -12.30
C ARG A 382 -11.80 21.28 -13.19
N LEU A 383 -11.01 20.21 -13.09
CA LEU A 383 -9.87 20.00 -13.98
C LEU A 383 -10.30 19.77 -15.43
N GLN A 384 -11.43 19.07 -15.62
CA GLN A 384 -12.03 18.92 -16.95
C GLN A 384 -12.62 20.24 -17.46
N GLU A 385 -13.35 20.97 -16.63
CA GLU A 385 -13.85 22.30 -16.99
C GLU A 385 -12.70 23.26 -17.33
N PHE A 386 -11.60 23.22 -16.57
CA PHE A 386 -10.39 23.98 -16.85
C PHE A 386 -9.78 23.60 -18.21
N LYS A 387 -9.73 22.31 -18.54
CA LYS A 387 -9.22 21.83 -19.84
C LYS A 387 -10.03 22.41 -21.01
N ASP A 388 -11.34 22.54 -20.85
CA ASP A 388 -12.22 23.07 -21.89
C ASP A 388 -12.13 24.61 -22.00
N LEU A 389 -11.88 25.30 -20.89
CA LEU A 389 -11.83 26.77 -20.84
C LEU A 389 -10.45 27.37 -21.12
N ARG A 390 -9.36 26.59 -20.95
CA ARG A 390 -7.99 27.10 -21.09
C ARG A 390 -7.60 27.31 -22.55
N ASN A 391 -6.69 28.25 -22.75
CA ASN A 391 -5.95 28.36 -23.98
C ASN A 391 -4.92 27.23 -24.08
N GLN A 392 -5.01 26.42 -25.15
CA GLN A 392 -4.14 25.23 -25.32
C GLN A 392 -2.66 25.57 -25.49
N LYS A 393 -2.32 26.81 -25.89
CA LYS A 393 -0.92 27.24 -26.07
C LYS A 393 -0.28 27.68 -24.76
N THR A 394 -1.02 28.39 -23.91
CA THR A 394 -0.50 28.97 -22.66
C THR A 394 -0.79 28.11 -21.44
N ASN A 395 -1.70 27.13 -21.53
CA ASN A 395 -2.22 26.34 -20.41
C ASN A 395 -2.87 27.19 -19.29
N LEU A 396 -3.29 28.41 -19.62
CA LEU A 396 -3.96 29.35 -18.71
C LEU A 396 -5.34 29.71 -19.26
N ILE A 397 -6.23 30.16 -18.38
CA ILE A 397 -7.51 30.75 -18.80
C ILE A 397 -7.30 32.25 -18.95
N ASP A 398 -7.50 32.75 -20.16
CA ASP A 398 -7.47 34.17 -20.50
C ASP A 398 -8.90 34.64 -20.88
N LYS A 399 -9.10 35.96 -21.02
CA LYS A 399 -10.42 36.51 -21.39
C LYS A 399 -10.88 36.08 -22.78
N GLU A 400 -9.95 35.72 -23.67
CA GLU A 400 -10.23 35.37 -25.05
C GLU A 400 -10.70 33.90 -25.15
N SER A 401 -10.01 33.00 -24.47
CA SER A 401 -10.36 31.59 -24.34
C SER A 401 -11.72 31.42 -23.68
N LEU A 402 -12.02 32.22 -22.66
CA LEU A 402 -13.31 32.22 -21.99
C LEU A 402 -14.47 32.64 -22.92
N LYS A 403 -14.28 33.70 -23.72
CA LYS A 403 -15.29 34.18 -24.68
C LYS A 403 -15.52 33.18 -25.82
N ASN A 404 -14.46 32.48 -26.25
CA ASN A 404 -14.56 31.45 -27.27
C ASN A 404 -15.28 30.20 -26.77
N ALA A 405 -15.15 29.88 -25.48
CA ALA A 405 -15.76 28.70 -24.88
C ALA A 405 -17.24 28.89 -24.49
N ILE A 406 -17.69 30.13 -24.22
CA ILE A 406 -19.04 30.40 -23.73
C ILE A 406 -19.75 31.41 -24.63
N CYS A 407 -20.84 30.99 -25.27
CA CYS A 407 -21.59 31.82 -26.22
C CYS A 407 -22.32 33.02 -25.58
N GLY A 408 -22.64 32.98 -24.28
CA GLY A 408 -23.24 34.12 -23.58
C GLY A 408 -24.71 34.38 -23.92
N ASN A 409 -25.46 33.35 -24.34
CA ASN A 409 -26.81 33.49 -24.87
C ASN A 409 -27.87 33.57 -23.76
N THR A 410 -27.57 33.04 -22.57
CA THR A 410 -28.48 33.09 -21.42
C THR A 410 -28.08 34.15 -20.40
N HIS A 411 -29.03 34.64 -19.59
CA HIS A 411 -28.75 35.62 -18.54
C HIS A 411 -27.72 35.08 -17.51
N SER A 412 -27.78 33.78 -17.21
CA SER A 412 -26.83 33.10 -16.33
C SER A 412 -25.42 32.97 -16.94
N GLU A 413 -25.30 32.74 -18.26
CA GLU A 413 -23.99 32.74 -18.93
C GLU A 413 -23.34 34.14 -18.96
N LYS A 414 -24.12 35.20 -19.16
CA LYS A 414 -23.63 36.58 -19.10
C LYS A 414 -23.13 36.95 -17.70
N GLU A 415 -23.88 36.56 -16.67
CA GLU A 415 -23.47 36.76 -15.27
C GLU A 415 -22.21 35.95 -14.92
N TYR A 416 -22.12 34.71 -15.42
CA TYR A 416 -20.92 33.89 -15.28
C TYR A 416 -19.70 34.55 -15.92
N LEU A 417 -19.80 34.97 -17.20
CA LEU A 417 -18.73 35.66 -17.92
C LEU A 417 -18.26 36.94 -17.20
N LYS A 418 -19.19 37.70 -16.64
CA LYS A 418 -18.89 38.93 -15.90
C LYS A 418 -18.07 38.65 -14.62
N ARG A 419 -18.54 37.70 -13.80
CA ARG A 419 -17.83 37.31 -12.56
C ARG A 419 -16.48 36.66 -12.85
N PHE A 420 -16.41 35.87 -13.91
CA PHE A 420 -15.18 35.21 -14.34
C PHE A 420 -14.16 36.21 -14.89
N SER A 421 -14.59 37.19 -15.69
CA SER A 421 -13.71 38.24 -16.22
C SER A 421 -13.09 39.06 -15.09
N LYS A 422 -13.86 39.34 -14.03
CA LYS A 422 -13.35 40.00 -12.82
C LYS A 422 -12.34 39.12 -12.09
N LEU A 423 -12.61 37.82 -11.96
CA LEU A 423 -11.68 36.88 -11.34
C LEU A 423 -10.34 36.80 -12.09
N ILE A 424 -10.36 36.85 -13.42
CA ILE A 424 -9.15 36.92 -14.25
C ILE A 424 -8.38 38.22 -13.99
N GLU A 425 -9.07 39.37 -13.92
CA GLU A 425 -8.45 40.67 -13.61
C GLU A 425 -7.80 40.68 -12.22
N ASP A 426 -8.46 40.09 -11.22
CA ASP A 426 -7.97 39.98 -9.85
C ASP A 426 -6.73 39.07 -9.73
N ASN A 427 -6.42 38.27 -10.77
CA ASN A 427 -5.26 37.36 -10.84
C ASN A 427 -4.31 37.73 -11.98
N ASN A 428 -3.99 39.01 -12.15
CA ASN A 428 -3.02 39.51 -13.14
C ASN A 428 -3.37 39.22 -14.62
N GLY A 429 -4.62 38.93 -14.93
CA GLY A 429 -5.08 38.72 -16.31
C GLY A 429 -5.02 37.27 -16.81
N GLU A 430 -4.50 36.33 -16.03
CA GLU A 430 -4.40 34.92 -16.38
C GLU A 430 -4.74 34.03 -15.18
N LEU A 431 -5.48 32.94 -15.42
CA LEU A 431 -5.85 31.99 -14.36
C LEU A 431 -5.14 30.65 -14.57
N ASP A 432 -4.35 30.23 -13.58
CA ASP A 432 -3.81 28.87 -13.53
C ASP A 432 -4.84 27.88 -12.96
N ALA A 433 -4.58 26.59 -13.14
CA ALA A 433 -5.52 25.54 -12.73
C ALA A 433 -5.77 25.52 -11.20
N ALA A 434 -4.75 25.83 -10.40
CA ALA A 434 -4.87 25.87 -8.95
C ALA A 434 -5.73 27.05 -8.47
N SER A 435 -5.50 28.25 -9.00
CA SER A 435 -6.28 29.45 -8.67
C SER A 435 -7.69 29.36 -9.21
N TYR A 436 -7.87 28.74 -10.38
CA TYR A 436 -9.19 28.37 -10.90
C TYR A 436 -9.96 27.55 -9.87
N ILE A 437 -9.44 26.37 -9.50
CA ILE A 437 -10.12 25.46 -8.57
C ILE A 437 -10.42 26.15 -7.22
N LYS A 438 -9.45 26.92 -6.71
CA LYS A 438 -9.57 27.62 -5.43
C LYS A 438 -10.70 28.65 -5.43
N ASN A 439 -10.71 29.52 -6.43
CA ASN A 439 -11.59 30.68 -6.47
C ASN A 439 -12.96 30.33 -7.05
N HIS A 440 -13.04 29.30 -7.89
CA HIS A 440 -14.28 28.91 -8.57
C HIS A 440 -15.42 28.64 -7.60
N LYS A 441 -15.19 27.83 -6.54
CA LYS A 441 -16.21 27.54 -5.53
C LYS A 441 -16.71 28.81 -4.82
N ILE A 442 -15.82 29.75 -4.53
CA ILE A 442 -16.16 31.00 -3.84
C ILE A 442 -16.97 31.92 -4.76
N THR A 443 -16.57 32.01 -6.03
CA THR A 443 -17.13 32.97 -6.99
C THR A 443 -18.46 32.52 -7.61
N PHE A 444 -18.70 31.21 -7.70
CA PHE A 444 -19.80 30.64 -8.48
C PHE A 444 -20.76 29.71 -7.72
N ALA A 445 -20.63 29.55 -6.40
CA ALA A 445 -21.48 28.65 -5.60
C ALA A 445 -22.99 28.82 -5.82
N ASP A 446 -23.47 30.06 -6.01
CA ASP A 446 -24.88 30.41 -6.22
C ASP A 446 -25.38 30.19 -7.67
N LEU A 447 -24.44 30.03 -8.61
CA LEU A 447 -24.71 29.82 -10.03
C LEU A 447 -24.65 28.34 -10.43
N GLU A 448 -24.06 27.47 -9.60
CA GLU A 448 -23.86 26.05 -9.93
C GLU A 448 -25.14 25.30 -10.29
N GLU A 449 -26.22 25.50 -9.54
CA GLU A 449 -27.52 24.85 -9.82
C GLU A 449 -28.19 25.37 -11.11
N LYS A 450 -27.86 26.59 -11.53
CA LYS A 450 -28.48 27.30 -12.65
C LYS A 450 -27.75 27.11 -13.98
N LEU A 451 -26.51 26.64 -13.96
CA LEU A 451 -25.67 26.43 -15.15
C LEU A 451 -25.88 25.02 -15.74
N GLN A 452 -27.10 24.73 -16.22
CA GLN A 452 -27.47 23.41 -16.79
C GLN A 452 -26.62 23.00 -18.01
N TRP A 453 -26.00 23.94 -18.73
CA TRP A 453 -25.11 23.65 -19.88
C TRP A 453 -23.83 22.91 -19.49
N ARG A 454 -23.45 22.90 -18.20
CA ARG A 454 -22.32 22.12 -17.68
C ARG A 454 -22.42 20.62 -17.94
N ARG A 455 -23.65 20.08 -18.01
CA ARG A 455 -23.86 18.66 -18.34
C ARG A 455 -23.58 18.30 -19.80
N ARG A 456 -23.48 19.30 -20.69
CA ARG A 456 -23.20 19.08 -22.13
C ARG A 456 -21.71 18.94 -22.43
N LEU A 457 -20.83 19.46 -21.58
CA LEU A 457 -19.36 19.29 -21.71
C LEU A 457 -18.87 17.97 -21.09
N SER A 458 -19.70 17.29 -20.29
CA SER A 458 -19.35 16.06 -19.55
C SER A 458 -19.73 14.75 -20.24
N CYS A 459 -20.20 14.75 -21.49
CA CYS A 459 -20.49 13.52 -22.24
C CYS A 459 -19.25 12.95 -22.93
N THR A 460 -18.21 12.64 -22.15
CA THR A 460 -17.29 11.54 -22.48
C THR A 460 -17.11 10.73 -21.20
N SER A 461 -17.47 9.46 -21.30
CA SER A 461 -17.63 8.52 -20.20
C SER A 461 -16.41 8.44 -19.29
N VAL A 462 -16.66 8.69 -18.00
CA VAL A 462 -15.82 8.19 -16.92
C VAL A 462 -16.26 6.75 -16.66
N ASP A 463 -15.74 5.81 -17.43
CA ASP A 463 -15.65 4.42 -17.00
C ASP A 463 -14.38 4.31 -16.14
N LEU A 464 -14.58 4.42 -14.82
CA LEU A 464 -13.57 4.16 -13.78
C LEU A 464 -13.74 2.75 -13.23
#